data_AF-A0A2S0VMV4-F1
#
_entry.id   AF-A0A2S0VMV4-F1
#
_cell.length_a   1.000
_cell.length_b   1.000
_cell.length_c   1.000
_cell.angle_alpha   90.00
_cell.angle_beta   90.00
_cell.angle_gamma   90.00
#
_symmetry.space_group_name_H-M   'P 1'
#
loop_
_entity.id
_entity.type
_entity.pdbx_description
1 polymer ?
#
loop_
_entity_poly.entity_id
_entity_poly.type
_entity_poly.pdbx_seq_one_letter_code
_entity_poly.pdbx_strand_id
1 'polypeptide(L)'
;MKNITTKALLTTLALTTSSIAFAGGTLTVSNQTGVITIDSNSDWDNIVIPANTTLQARIHILSGRTNDVTIIGQNRDSSIIAPYGLYAESAPNEKGKAGKMLSNIYSDCNCTVSISTLTSRNPRKFHILGDTDNSKMVVDNVNIFTRWKDGDPHNHHTTDGFGGGVDSSIRNSTISTFDDSIKVYNDLITVEKVKVEHHENGAPYQFGWGASAFPFAKLILKGENIVLDKFDETSSKKYKHGVFGWVWADSSKTITRKVDFRGPFSHNVGSGADRSSLYTFGHRTNSAQSVGSNGKLDLFGQNCKKLTSSNSEYRQNSNPTIWQNSTCS
;
A
#
# COMPACT_ATOMS: atom_id res chain seq x y z
N MET A 1 -4.95 70.19 34.99
CA MET A 1 -5.50 69.09 34.16
C MET A 1 -4.39 68.54 33.26
N LYS A 2 -3.74 67.45 33.66
CA LYS A 2 -2.89 66.60 32.80
C LYS A 2 -3.18 65.16 33.22
N ASN A 3 -3.92 64.44 32.38
CA ASN A 3 -4.20 63.02 32.57
C ASN A 3 -2.97 62.22 32.15
N ILE A 4 -2.37 61.50 33.10
CA ILE A 4 -1.36 60.48 32.83
C ILE A 4 -2.10 59.15 32.77
N THR A 5 -2.36 58.68 31.55
CA THR A 5 -2.87 57.32 31.29
C THR A 5 -1.69 56.36 31.21
N THR A 6 -1.49 55.58 32.28
CA THR A 6 -0.55 54.46 32.32
C THR A 6 -1.16 53.29 31.54
N LYS A 7 -0.66 53.01 30.34
CA LYS A 7 -0.98 51.77 29.62
C LYS A 7 -0.20 50.63 30.26
N ALA A 8 -0.90 49.71 30.92
CA ALA A 8 -0.34 48.42 31.31
C ALA A 8 -0.08 47.58 30.05
N LEU A 9 1.18 47.25 29.81
CA LEU A 9 1.58 46.32 28.77
C LEU A 9 1.33 44.90 29.31
N LEU A 10 0.26 44.23 28.84
CA LEU A 10 0.06 42.81 29.10
C LEU A 10 1.00 42.02 28.20
N THR A 11 2.15 41.61 28.73
CA THR A 11 3.03 40.63 28.09
C THR A 11 2.46 39.24 28.37
N THR A 12 1.79 38.64 27.39
CA THR A 12 1.35 37.24 27.43
C THR A 12 2.60 36.35 27.41
N LEU A 13 3.01 35.88 28.58
CA LEU A 13 4.08 34.88 28.72
C LEU A 13 3.53 33.56 28.19
N ALA A 14 3.94 33.15 26.98
CA ALA A 14 3.68 31.81 26.49
C ALA A 14 4.44 30.81 27.39
N LEU A 15 3.72 30.09 28.25
CA LEU A 15 4.28 28.94 28.95
C LEU A 15 4.61 27.88 27.90
N THR A 16 5.89 27.79 27.53
CA THR A 16 6.43 26.58 26.91
C THR A 16 6.52 25.52 27.99
N THR A 17 5.49 24.68 28.09
CA THR A 17 5.58 23.44 28.86
C THR A 17 6.52 22.51 28.11
N SER A 18 7.78 22.48 28.52
CA SER A 18 8.70 21.39 28.20
C SER A 18 8.17 20.12 28.87
N SER A 19 7.45 19.30 28.13
CA SER A 19 7.15 17.92 28.53
C SER A 19 8.47 17.15 28.56
N ILE A 20 8.73 16.55 29.72
CA ILE A 20 9.83 15.61 29.88
C ILE A 20 9.38 14.32 29.18
N ALA A 21 10.10 13.96 28.13
CA ALA A 21 9.85 12.81 27.28
C ALA A 21 9.93 11.49 28.07
N PHE A 22 8.81 10.79 28.17
CA PHE A 22 8.82 9.36 28.49
C PHE A 22 8.63 8.60 27.18
N ALA A 23 9.64 7.84 26.77
CA ALA A 23 9.48 6.84 25.71
C ALA A 23 8.32 5.89 26.06
N GLY A 24 7.46 5.56 25.10
CA GLY A 24 6.30 4.68 25.32
C GLY A 24 4.94 5.37 25.47
N GLY A 25 4.83 6.66 25.16
CA GLY A 25 3.57 7.41 25.26
C GLY A 25 2.49 6.96 24.25
N THR A 26 1.24 7.29 24.57
CA THR A 26 0.09 7.12 23.68
C THR A 26 -0.47 8.47 23.28
N LEU A 27 -0.55 8.72 21.97
CA LEU A 27 -1.25 9.85 21.38
C LEU A 27 -2.65 9.41 20.94
N THR A 28 -3.69 9.92 21.59
CA THR A 28 -5.07 9.74 21.10
C THR A 28 -5.45 10.91 20.19
N VAL A 29 -5.83 10.62 18.95
CA VAL A 29 -6.02 11.62 17.90
C VAL A 29 -7.47 11.68 17.45
N SER A 30 -8.14 12.81 17.67
CA SER A 30 -9.55 13.01 17.24
C SER A 30 -9.75 14.10 16.19
N ASN A 31 -9.00 15.21 16.24
CA ASN A 31 -9.28 16.41 15.42
C ASN A 31 -8.02 17.01 14.76
N GLN A 32 -7.01 16.19 14.45
CA GLN A 32 -5.80 16.69 13.81
C GLN A 32 -5.96 16.84 12.29
N THR A 33 -5.34 17.88 11.74
CA THR A 33 -5.27 18.14 10.31
C THR A 33 -3.82 18.20 9.84
N GLY A 34 -3.55 17.92 8.57
CA GLY A 34 -2.21 18.06 7.99
C GLY A 34 -1.36 16.80 8.15
N VAL A 35 -0.23 16.89 8.86
CA VAL A 35 0.74 15.79 9.01
C VAL A 35 1.05 15.56 10.47
N ILE A 36 0.85 14.33 10.94
CA ILE A 36 1.39 13.85 12.22
C ILE A 36 2.75 13.23 11.92
N THR A 37 3.80 13.89 12.39
CA THR A 37 5.18 13.43 12.24
C THR A 37 5.60 12.67 13.49
N ILE A 38 6.13 11.46 13.33
CA ILE A 38 6.72 10.65 14.39
C ILE A 38 8.20 10.48 14.09
N ASP A 39 9.06 10.98 14.97
CA ASP A 39 10.51 11.00 14.83
C ASP A 39 11.21 10.40 16.06
N SER A 40 12.54 10.51 16.10
CA SER A 40 13.35 10.00 17.22
C SER A 40 13.09 10.71 18.55
N ASN A 41 12.53 11.92 18.51
CA ASN A 41 12.28 12.76 19.69
C ASN A 41 10.79 12.73 20.09
N SER A 42 9.96 12.00 19.36
CA SER A 42 8.53 11.89 19.64
C SER A 42 8.30 11.00 20.85
N ASP A 43 7.52 11.49 21.80
CA ASP A 43 7.16 10.79 23.04
C ASP A 43 6.21 9.60 22.80
N TRP A 44 5.68 9.45 21.59
CA TRP A 44 4.61 8.51 21.30
C TRP A 44 5.09 7.32 20.48
N ASP A 45 4.87 6.14 21.05
CA ASP A 45 5.05 4.85 20.37
C ASP A 45 3.69 4.32 19.87
N ASN A 46 2.59 4.85 20.43
CA ASN A 46 1.25 4.41 20.14
C ASN A 46 0.38 5.59 19.67
N ILE A 47 -0.27 5.43 18.53
CA ILE A 47 -1.28 6.35 18.00
C ILE A 47 -2.62 5.64 18.05
N VAL A 48 -3.59 6.23 18.74
CA VAL A 48 -4.95 5.69 18.86
C VAL A 48 -5.94 6.62 18.17
N ILE A 49 -6.68 6.11 17.21
CA ILE A 49 -7.79 6.80 16.55
C ILE A 49 -9.08 6.31 17.20
N PRO A 50 -9.85 7.16 17.90
CA PRO A 50 -11.09 6.74 18.54
C PRO A 50 -12.10 6.19 17.55
N ALA A 51 -13.10 5.46 18.06
CA ALA A 51 -14.25 5.08 17.26
C ALA A 51 -15.01 6.35 16.80
N ASN A 52 -15.72 6.26 15.68
CA ASN A 52 -16.53 7.35 15.10
C ASN A 52 -15.74 8.63 14.83
N THR A 53 -14.47 8.48 14.47
CA THR A 53 -13.53 9.56 14.20
C THR A 53 -13.02 9.47 12.76
N THR A 54 -13.05 10.58 12.04
CA THR A 54 -12.31 10.72 10.77
C THR A 54 -11.12 11.65 10.99
N LEU A 55 -9.93 11.06 11.03
CA LEU A 55 -8.67 11.78 11.10
C LEU A 55 -8.36 12.42 9.74
N GLN A 56 -8.26 13.75 9.72
CA GLN A 56 -7.89 14.54 8.55
C GLN A 56 -6.40 14.89 8.50
N ALA A 57 -5.57 13.99 9.03
CA ALA A 57 -4.12 14.09 8.95
C ALA A 57 -3.52 12.79 8.40
N ARG A 58 -2.46 12.93 7.61
CA ARG A 58 -1.61 11.79 7.26
C ARG A 58 -0.61 11.54 8.39
N ILE A 59 -0.09 10.33 8.48
CA ILE A 59 0.92 9.94 9.48
C ILE A 59 2.23 9.66 8.73
N HIS A 60 3.31 10.34 9.14
CA HIS A 60 4.65 10.12 8.60
C HIS A 60 5.61 9.73 9.74
N ILE A 61 6.13 8.50 9.68
CA ILE A 61 7.18 8.02 10.58
C ILE A 61 8.55 8.21 9.91
N LEU A 62 9.40 9.04 10.51
CA LEU A 62 10.66 9.50 9.92
C LEU A 62 11.80 8.47 10.03
N SER A 63 12.75 8.54 9.11
CA SER A 63 13.97 7.70 9.07
C SER A 63 14.84 7.67 10.33
N GLY A 64 14.79 8.72 11.16
CA GLY A 64 15.51 8.75 12.45
C GLY A 64 14.87 7.88 13.54
N ARG A 65 13.62 7.44 13.34
CA ARG A 65 12.89 6.62 14.32
C ARG A 65 13.42 5.18 14.32
N THR A 66 13.82 4.70 15.48
CA THR A 66 14.29 3.31 15.69
C THR A 66 13.34 2.48 16.52
N ASN A 67 12.57 3.09 17.42
CA ASN A 67 11.56 2.39 18.20
C ASN A 67 10.34 2.08 17.33
N ASP A 68 9.76 0.91 17.54
CA ASP A 68 8.54 0.51 16.86
C ASP A 68 7.40 1.51 17.12
N VAL A 69 6.49 1.59 16.15
CA VAL A 69 5.32 2.46 16.21
C VAL A 69 4.07 1.63 15.97
N THR A 70 3.05 1.87 16.77
CA THR A 70 1.76 1.21 16.68
C THR A 70 0.67 2.24 16.38
N ILE A 71 -0.13 1.99 15.36
CA ILE A 71 -1.27 2.82 14.93
C ILE A 71 -2.53 1.96 15.00
N ILE A 72 -3.45 2.29 15.91
CA ILE A 72 -4.64 1.48 16.17
C ILE A 72 -5.88 2.35 16.05
N GLY A 73 -6.87 1.89 15.28
CA GLY A 73 -8.24 2.37 15.42
C GLY A 73 -8.99 1.58 16.49
N GLN A 74 -9.87 2.23 17.26
CA GLN A 74 -10.73 1.53 18.21
C GLN A 74 -11.89 0.80 17.51
N ASN A 75 -12.19 1.15 16.26
CA ASN A 75 -13.19 0.48 15.46
C ASN A 75 -12.78 0.47 13.98
N ARG A 76 -12.78 -0.72 13.37
CA ARG A 76 -12.36 -0.90 11.97
C ARG A 76 -13.12 0.00 11.00
N ASP A 77 -14.42 0.17 11.16
CA ASP A 77 -15.28 0.85 10.19
C ASP A 77 -15.42 2.35 10.47
N SER A 78 -15.24 2.77 11.72
CA SER A 78 -15.48 4.16 12.14
C SER A 78 -14.26 4.90 12.69
N SER A 79 -13.10 4.25 12.83
CA SER A 79 -11.80 4.89 12.99
C SER A 79 -11.14 5.06 11.62
N ILE A 80 -11.31 6.23 11.01
CA ILE A 80 -10.98 6.47 9.61
C ILE A 80 -9.78 7.42 9.51
N ILE A 81 -8.82 7.11 8.64
CA ILE A 81 -7.80 8.05 8.16
C ILE A 81 -8.19 8.51 6.76
N ALA A 82 -8.47 9.81 6.61
CA ALA A 82 -8.84 10.45 5.35
C ALA A 82 -8.29 11.89 5.31
N PRO A 83 -6.98 12.07 5.09
CA PRO A 83 -6.28 13.35 5.28
C PRO A 83 -6.83 14.49 4.41
N TYR A 84 -7.44 14.14 3.29
CA TYR A 84 -7.98 15.06 2.30
C TYR A 84 -9.51 14.96 2.19
N GLY A 85 -10.15 14.34 3.18
CA GLY A 85 -11.59 14.08 3.21
C GLY A 85 -11.98 12.72 2.65
N LEU A 86 -13.22 12.31 2.93
CA LEU A 86 -13.76 10.99 2.58
C LEU A 86 -13.97 10.75 1.07
N TYR A 87 -13.75 11.76 0.24
CA TYR A 87 -13.98 11.75 -1.21
C TYR A 87 -12.85 12.47 -1.97
N ALA A 88 -11.64 12.46 -1.42
CA ALA A 88 -10.50 13.11 -2.05
C ALA A 88 -10.11 12.46 -3.39
N GLU A 89 -9.53 13.26 -4.26
CA GLU A 89 -8.96 12.82 -5.55
C GLU A 89 -7.46 12.53 -5.43
N SER A 90 -6.94 11.66 -6.30
CA SER A 90 -5.51 11.36 -6.36
C SER A 90 -4.71 12.51 -6.96
N ALA A 91 -3.41 12.50 -6.71
CA ALA A 91 -2.40 13.38 -7.30
C ALA A 91 -1.52 12.54 -8.25
N PRO A 92 -2.00 12.19 -9.46
CA PRO A 92 -1.36 11.21 -10.33
C PRO A 92 0.04 11.64 -10.80
N ASN A 93 0.27 12.94 -10.90
CA ASN A 93 1.52 13.51 -11.43
C ASN A 93 2.69 13.50 -10.43
N GLU A 94 2.43 13.34 -9.14
CA GLU A 94 3.46 13.34 -8.10
C GLU A 94 4.22 12.01 -8.10
N LYS A 95 5.55 12.08 -8.24
CA LYS A 95 6.43 10.90 -8.37
C LYS A 95 7.53 10.90 -7.31
N GLY A 96 8.23 9.77 -7.18
CA GLY A 96 9.35 9.63 -6.26
C GLY A 96 8.97 9.92 -4.81
N LYS A 97 9.90 10.52 -4.05
CA LYS A 97 9.70 10.82 -2.62
C LYS A 97 8.50 11.74 -2.36
N ALA A 98 8.28 12.75 -3.20
CA ALA A 98 7.13 13.64 -3.07
C ALA A 98 5.79 12.88 -3.15
N GLY A 99 5.67 11.97 -4.13
CA GLY A 99 4.52 11.07 -4.25
C GLY A 99 4.37 10.14 -3.04
N LYS A 100 5.46 9.51 -2.57
CA LYS A 100 5.44 8.64 -1.37
C LYS A 100 4.92 9.37 -0.13
N MET A 101 5.32 10.63 0.07
CA MET A 101 4.87 11.43 1.20
C MET A 101 3.36 11.71 1.16
N LEU A 102 2.70 11.67 0.00
CA LEU A 102 1.24 11.85 -0.11
C LEU A 102 0.43 10.61 0.28
N SER A 103 1.07 9.61 0.90
CA SER A 103 0.36 8.46 1.45
C SER A 103 -0.44 8.83 2.69
N ASN A 104 -1.51 8.09 2.98
CA ASN A 104 -2.22 8.25 4.26
C ASN A 104 -1.34 7.87 5.45
N ILE A 105 -0.62 6.76 5.32
CA ILE A 105 0.44 6.36 6.25
C ILE A 105 1.71 6.12 5.43
N TYR A 106 2.75 6.90 5.71
CA TYR A 106 4.07 6.73 5.13
C TYR A 106 5.12 6.50 6.23
N SER A 107 6.03 5.55 6.01
CA SER A 107 7.16 5.32 6.90
C SER A 107 8.45 5.26 6.11
N ASP A 108 9.47 6.01 6.52
CA ASP A 108 10.85 5.79 6.09
C ASP A 108 11.78 5.43 7.26
N CYS A 109 11.21 5.04 8.42
CA CYS A 109 11.93 4.54 9.59
C CYS A 109 12.69 3.23 9.34
N ASN A 110 13.67 2.96 10.20
CA ASN A 110 14.30 1.64 10.35
C ASN A 110 13.71 0.93 11.58
N CYS A 111 12.39 0.68 11.54
CA CYS A 111 11.58 0.19 12.65
C CYS A 111 10.40 -0.64 12.13
N THR A 112 9.68 -1.30 13.04
CA THR A 112 8.39 -1.92 12.71
C THR A 112 7.25 -0.91 12.93
N VAL A 113 6.39 -0.77 11.92
CA VAL A 113 5.13 -0.03 12.04
C VAL A 113 3.97 -1.00 12.01
N SER A 114 3.31 -1.16 13.16
CA SER A 114 2.12 -2.00 13.32
C SER A 114 0.86 -1.17 13.14
N ILE A 115 -0.05 -1.59 12.28
CA ILE A 115 -1.29 -0.87 11.95
C ILE A 115 -2.47 -1.82 12.11
N SER A 116 -3.49 -1.44 12.89
CA SER A 116 -4.66 -2.30 13.02
C SER A 116 -6.00 -1.61 13.28
N THR A 117 -7.08 -2.33 12.94
CA THR A 117 -8.46 -2.02 13.33
C THR A 117 -8.91 -0.61 12.93
N LEU A 118 -8.59 -0.22 11.69
CA LEU A 118 -8.97 1.09 11.14
C LEU A 118 -9.33 1.00 9.66
N THR A 119 -9.87 2.09 9.12
CA THR A 119 -10.07 2.27 7.68
C THR A 119 -9.15 3.37 7.14
N SER A 120 -8.37 3.08 6.10
CA SER A 120 -7.68 4.07 5.27
C SER A 120 -8.55 4.41 4.06
N ARG A 121 -8.86 5.71 3.86
CA ARG A 121 -9.73 6.19 2.78
C ARG A 121 -9.02 7.18 1.86
N ASN A 122 -9.26 7.04 0.56
CA ASN A 122 -9.01 8.07 -0.46
C ASN A 122 -7.70 8.85 -0.28
N PRO A 123 -6.55 8.17 -0.40
CA PRO A 123 -5.26 8.84 -0.38
C PRO A 123 -5.09 9.70 -1.63
N ARG A 124 -4.21 10.70 -1.54
CA ARG A 124 -3.75 11.40 -2.75
C ARG A 124 -2.75 10.57 -3.55
N LYS A 125 -1.99 9.70 -2.89
CA LYS A 125 -1.13 8.71 -3.56
C LYS A 125 -1.43 7.35 -2.97
N PHE A 126 -0.61 6.84 -2.06
CA PHE A 126 -0.76 5.48 -1.56
C PHE A 126 -1.55 5.42 -0.25
N HIS A 127 -2.18 4.28 0.05
CA HIS A 127 -2.84 4.13 1.35
C HIS A 127 -1.83 3.91 2.47
N ILE A 128 -1.07 2.81 2.39
CA ILE A 128 -0.10 2.40 3.41
C ILE A 128 1.20 2.02 2.71
N LEU A 129 2.24 2.80 2.94
CA LEU A 129 3.54 2.58 2.32
C LEU A 129 4.68 2.73 3.32
N GLY A 130 5.43 1.66 3.53
CA GLY A 130 6.80 1.74 4.05
C GLY A 130 7.79 1.95 2.91
N ASP A 131 8.85 2.72 3.14
CA ASP A 131 9.97 2.77 2.22
C ASP A 131 10.58 1.37 2.12
N THR A 132 10.74 0.91 0.88
CA THR A 132 10.87 -0.51 0.56
C THR A 132 12.12 -1.15 1.15
N ASP A 133 13.09 -0.36 1.59
CA ASP A 133 14.38 -0.89 2.01
C ASP A 133 14.49 -0.94 3.55
N ASN A 134 13.62 -0.24 4.28
CA ASN A 134 13.83 0.03 5.72
C ASN A 134 12.63 -0.30 6.62
N SER A 135 11.40 0.05 6.21
CA SER A 135 10.25 0.03 7.13
C SER A 135 9.46 -1.28 7.03
N LYS A 136 9.50 -2.10 8.09
CA LYS A 136 8.64 -3.29 8.18
C LYS A 136 7.22 -2.88 8.56
N MET A 137 6.28 -3.11 7.65
CA MET A 137 4.86 -2.78 7.86
C MET A 137 4.08 -4.03 8.26
N VAL A 138 3.42 -4.02 9.41
CA VAL A 138 2.59 -5.13 9.91
C VAL A 138 1.15 -4.66 10.04
N VAL A 139 0.28 -5.11 9.13
CA VAL A 139 -1.10 -4.61 9.00
C VAL A 139 -2.10 -5.71 9.33
N ASP A 140 -3.07 -5.43 10.19
CA ASP A 140 -4.07 -6.42 10.62
C ASP A 140 -5.47 -5.80 10.78
N ASN A 141 -6.50 -6.46 10.27
CA ASN A 141 -7.89 -6.06 10.45
C ASN A 141 -8.17 -4.62 9.95
N VAL A 142 -7.68 -4.29 8.76
CA VAL A 142 -7.79 -2.96 8.14
C VAL A 142 -8.66 -2.99 6.89
N ASN A 143 -9.42 -1.91 6.69
CA ASN A 143 -10.05 -1.60 5.41
C ASN A 143 -9.21 -0.58 4.64
N ILE A 144 -8.87 -0.87 3.39
CA ILE A 144 -8.13 0.03 2.49
C ILE A 144 -9.04 0.33 1.31
N PHE A 145 -9.72 1.48 1.32
CA PHE A 145 -10.74 1.76 0.32
C PHE A 145 -10.55 3.10 -0.39
N THR A 146 -10.28 3.03 -1.68
CA THR A 146 -10.51 4.12 -2.60
C THR A 146 -11.97 4.08 -3.05
N ARG A 147 -12.76 5.07 -2.65
CA ARG A 147 -14.13 5.26 -3.13
C ARG A 147 -14.13 6.28 -4.25
N TRP A 148 -14.84 5.90 -5.30
CA TRP A 148 -15.26 6.74 -6.40
C TRP A 148 -16.48 7.59 -6.03
N LYS A 149 -16.39 8.90 -6.25
CA LYS A 149 -17.55 9.78 -6.36
C LYS A 149 -17.71 10.15 -7.84
N ASP A 150 -18.93 10.06 -8.38
CA ASP A 150 -19.33 10.73 -9.63
C ASP A 150 -18.76 10.21 -10.97
N GLY A 151 -18.36 8.94 -11.09
CA GLY A 151 -18.26 8.32 -12.42
C GLY A 151 -17.06 8.73 -13.29
N ASP A 152 -16.07 9.49 -12.78
CA ASP A 152 -14.74 9.64 -13.41
C ASP A 152 -13.63 8.81 -12.72
N PRO A 153 -13.11 7.73 -13.33
CA PRO A 153 -12.02 6.94 -12.76
C PRO A 153 -10.66 7.62 -12.98
N HIS A 154 -10.59 8.71 -13.77
CA HIS A 154 -9.34 9.29 -14.24
C HIS A 154 -8.51 9.99 -13.14
N ASN A 155 -9.12 10.28 -12.00
CA ASN A 155 -8.47 10.95 -10.88
C ASN A 155 -8.09 9.99 -9.73
N HIS A 156 -8.06 8.67 -9.97
CA HIS A 156 -7.71 7.69 -8.92
C HIS A 156 -6.56 6.74 -9.30
N HIS A 157 -5.90 6.99 -10.43
CA HIS A 157 -4.65 6.33 -10.80
C HIS A 157 -3.64 6.64 -9.70
N THR A 158 -2.86 5.66 -9.27
CA THR A 158 -1.89 5.72 -8.17
C THR A 158 -2.46 5.68 -6.75
N THR A 159 -3.67 5.16 -6.57
CA THR A 159 -4.24 4.84 -5.23
C THR A 159 -3.87 3.44 -4.76
N ASP A 160 -2.58 3.14 -4.73
CA ASP A 160 -2.04 1.83 -4.38
C ASP A 160 -2.35 1.49 -2.92
N GLY A 161 -2.53 0.20 -2.64
CA GLY A 161 -2.97 -0.27 -1.33
C GLY A 161 -1.84 -0.34 -0.31
N PHE A 162 -1.16 -1.48 -0.28
CA PHE A 162 -0.17 -1.83 0.73
C PHE A 162 1.20 -2.08 0.11
N GLY A 163 2.24 -1.50 0.72
CA GLY A 163 3.63 -1.82 0.46
C GLY A 163 4.49 -1.57 1.69
N GLY A 164 5.61 -2.26 1.79
CA GLY A 164 6.55 -2.10 2.89
C GLY A 164 7.84 -2.87 2.62
N GLY A 165 8.80 -2.74 3.54
CA GLY A 165 10.10 -3.41 3.51
C GLY A 165 10.04 -4.92 3.68
N VAL A 166 11.23 -5.53 3.82
CA VAL A 166 11.38 -6.97 4.08
C VAL A 166 10.56 -7.39 5.31
N ASP A 167 9.96 -8.59 5.23
CA ASP A 167 9.11 -9.19 6.25
C ASP A 167 7.80 -8.44 6.57
N SER A 168 7.39 -7.50 5.71
CA SER A 168 6.10 -6.82 5.86
C SER A 168 4.94 -7.79 5.64
N SER A 169 3.82 -7.54 6.32
CA SER A 169 2.65 -8.40 6.23
C SER A 169 1.34 -7.63 6.30
N ILE A 170 0.30 -8.19 5.67
CA ILE A 170 -1.08 -7.73 5.79
C ILE A 170 -2.02 -8.92 5.99
N ARG A 171 -2.93 -8.82 6.95
CA ARG A 171 -3.89 -9.89 7.23
C ARG A 171 -5.29 -9.44 7.65
N ASN A 172 -6.27 -10.33 7.51
CA ASN A 172 -7.67 -10.12 7.90
C ASN A 172 -8.28 -8.82 7.34
N SER A 173 -7.86 -8.42 6.14
CA SER A 173 -8.07 -7.07 5.61
C SER A 173 -8.84 -7.11 4.29
N THR A 174 -9.43 -5.97 3.93
CA THR A 174 -10.07 -5.78 2.63
C THR A 174 -9.46 -4.58 1.93
N ILE A 175 -9.05 -4.77 0.68
CA ILE A 175 -8.43 -3.74 -0.16
C ILE A 175 -9.34 -3.51 -1.36
N SER A 176 -9.66 -2.25 -1.65
CA SER A 176 -10.43 -1.82 -2.82
C SER A 176 -9.71 -0.62 -3.42
N THR A 177 -8.91 -0.83 -4.45
CA THR A 177 -8.01 0.19 -5.02
C THR A 177 -8.14 0.30 -6.55
N PHE A 178 -7.70 1.42 -7.09
CA PHE A 178 -7.65 1.68 -8.55
C PHE A 178 -6.24 1.52 -9.13
N ASP A 179 -5.26 1.17 -8.30
CA ASP A 179 -3.89 0.85 -8.68
C ASP A 179 -3.41 -0.40 -7.90
N ASP A 180 -2.11 -0.71 -7.99
CA ASP A 180 -1.47 -1.86 -7.37
C ASP A 180 -1.96 -2.08 -5.92
N SER A 181 -2.66 -3.19 -5.65
CA SER A 181 -3.24 -3.40 -4.32
C SER A 181 -2.20 -3.81 -3.29
N ILE A 182 -1.26 -4.68 -3.68
CA ILE A 182 -0.15 -5.16 -2.83
C ILE A 182 1.15 -5.11 -3.64
N LYS A 183 2.12 -4.33 -3.16
CA LYS A 183 3.45 -4.21 -3.76
C LYS A 183 4.39 -5.26 -3.19
N VAL A 184 4.72 -6.26 -4.00
CA VAL A 184 5.63 -7.36 -3.66
C VAL A 184 7.00 -7.08 -4.24
N TYR A 185 7.67 -6.09 -3.67
CA TYR A 185 8.98 -5.65 -4.16
C TYR A 185 10.14 -6.25 -3.39
N ASN A 186 9.93 -6.70 -2.16
CA ASN A 186 11.00 -7.10 -1.26
C ASN A 186 11.12 -8.60 -1.06
N ASP A 187 12.22 -9.00 -0.40
CA ASP A 187 12.59 -10.40 -0.18
C ASP A 187 11.47 -11.25 0.40
N LEU A 188 10.62 -10.69 1.27
CA LEU A 188 9.49 -11.42 1.83
C LEU A 188 8.30 -10.51 2.17
N ILE A 189 7.14 -10.79 1.58
CA ILE A 189 5.84 -10.22 1.92
C ILE A 189 4.88 -11.36 2.25
N THR A 190 4.18 -11.25 3.39
CA THR A 190 3.13 -12.21 3.78
C THR A 190 1.74 -11.60 3.69
N VAL A 191 0.83 -12.27 3.02
CA VAL A 191 -0.58 -11.87 2.88
C VAL A 191 -1.45 -13.00 3.39
N GLU A 192 -2.33 -12.71 4.36
CA GLU A 192 -3.15 -13.73 5.00
C GLU A 192 -4.62 -13.32 5.15
N LYS A 193 -5.54 -14.10 4.60
CA LYS A 193 -6.99 -13.82 4.71
C LYS A 193 -7.35 -12.41 4.22
N VAL A 194 -6.86 -12.06 3.02
CA VAL A 194 -7.09 -10.75 2.40
C VAL A 194 -8.04 -10.89 1.21
N LYS A 195 -9.01 -9.99 1.14
CA LYS A 195 -9.85 -9.79 -0.03
C LYS A 195 -9.41 -8.52 -0.76
N VAL A 196 -9.12 -8.65 -2.05
CA VAL A 196 -8.80 -7.54 -2.95
C VAL A 196 -9.95 -7.36 -3.94
N GLU A 197 -10.49 -6.15 -4.03
CA GLU A 197 -11.40 -5.69 -5.07
C GLU A 197 -10.61 -4.75 -5.99
N HIS A 198 -10.30 -5.21 -7.19
CA HIS A 198 -9.41 -4.49 -8.09
C HIS A 198 -10.21 -3.79 -9.20
N HIS A 199 -10.11 -2.46 -9.26
CA HIS A 199 -11.00 -1.65 -10.09
C HIS A 199 -10.47 -1.25 -11.46
N GLU A 200 -9.16 -1.01 -11.62
CA GLU A 200 -8.70 -0.44 -12.89
C GLU A 200 -7.23 -0.72 -13.22
N ASN A 201 -6.29 0.02 -12.63
CA ASN A 201 -4.89 0.04 -13.03
C ASN A 201 -4.04 -0.88 -12.15
N GLY A 202 -2.89 -1.30 -12.69
CA GLY A 202 -1.92 -2.08 -11.93
C GLY A 202 -2.33 -3.54 -11.75
N ALA A 203 -1.87 -4.14 -10.66
CA ALA A 203 -2.18 -5.52 -10.29
C ALA A 203 -2.56 -5.67 -8.81
N PRO A 204 -3.45 -6.61 -8.45
CA PRO A 204 -3.65 -7.04 -7.06
C PRO A 204 -2.33 -7.37 -6.35
N TYR A 205 -1.42 -8.07 -7.03
CA TYR A 205 -0.06 -8.37 -6.55
C TYR A 205 0.96 -7.92 -7.61
N GLN A 206 1.65 -6.81 -7.35
CA GLN A 206 2.62 -6.23 -8.28
C GLN A 206 4.06 -6.59 -7.87
N PHE A 207 4.85 -7.17 -8.78
CA PHE A 207 6.23 -7.62 -8.54
C PHE A 207 7.32 -6.67 -9.07
N GLY A 208 6.94 -5.54 -9.68
CA GLY A 208 7.86 -4.43 -9.93
C GLY A 208 7.67 -3.75 -11.28
N TRP A 209 8.02 -2.44 -11.30
CA TRP A 209 7.94 -1.56 -12.47
C TRP A 209 9.30 -1.22 -13.12
N GLY A 210 10.44 -1.51 -12.49
CA GLY A 210 11.77 -1.00 -12.87
C GLY A 210 12.82 -2.08 -13.20
N ALA A 211 13.87 -1.74 -13.97
CA ALA A 211 15.01 -2.64 -14.26
C ALA A 211 15.80 -2.94 -12.99
N SER A 212 16.05 -1.91 -12.19
CA SER A 212 16.69 -2.01 -10.88
C SER A 212 15.85 -2.75 -9.85
N ALA A 213 14.80 -3.46 -10.27
CA ALA A 213 13.98 -4.27 -9.40
C ALA A 213 14.85 -5.20 -8.57
N PHE A 214 14.48 -5.26 -7.30
CA PHE A 214 15.03 -6.13 -6.28
C PHE A 214 15.33 -7.51 -6.90
N PRO A 215 16.57 -8.03 -6.75
CA PRO A 215 16.98 -9.27 -7.41
C PRO A 215 16.12 -10.46 -6.99
N PHE A 216 15.45 -10.33 -5.85
CA PHE A 216 14.57 -11.33 -5.29
C PHE A 216 13.30 -10.67 -4.73
N ALA A 217 12.16 -11.36 -4.86
CA ALA A 217 10.97 -11.05 -4.08
C ALA A 217 10.15 -12.32 -3.85
N LYS A 218 9.57 -12.46 -2.64
CA LYS A 218 8.73 -13.61 -2.29
C LYS A 218 7.42 -13.16 -1.68
N LEU A 219 6.32 -13.64 -2.26
CA LEU A 219 4.99 -13.55 -1.71
C LEU A 219 4.62 -14.87 -1.02
N ILE A 220 4.15 -14.81 0.22
CA ILE A 220 3.49 -15.94 0.88
C ILE A 220 2.00 -15.60 1.03
N LEU A 221 1.14 -16.43 0.43
CA LEU A 221 -0.31 -16.35 0.55
C LEU A 221 -0.79 -17.40 1.55
N LYS A 222 -1.25 -16.98 2.72
CA LYS A 222 -1.73 -17.87 3.80
C LYS A 222 -3.25 -17.74 3.97
N GLY A 223 -3.89 -18.83 4.38
CA GLY A 223 -5.35 -18.86 4.50
C GLY A 223 -6.05 -18.55 3.17
N GLU A 224 -7.35 -18.25 3.24
CA GLU A 224 -8.15 -17.95 2.04
C GLU A 224 -7.91 -16.51 1.57
N ASN A 225 -7.31 -16.35 0.40
CA ASN A 225 -7.15 -15.04 -0.24
C ASN A 225 -8.06 -14.96 -1.47
N ILE A 226 -8.71 -13.80 -1.63
CA ILE A 226 -9.70 -13.58 -2.68
C ILE A 226 -9.30 -12.36 -3.49
N VAL A 227 -9.26 -12.50 -4.81
CA VAL A 227 -9.20 -11.40 -5.75
C VAL A 227 -10.52 -11.34 -6.50
N LEU A 228 -11.12 -10.16 -6.53
CA LEU A 228 -12.36 -9.86 -7.23
C LEU A 228 -12.11 -8.75 -8.25
N ASP A 229 -12.16 -9.10 -9.53
CA ASP A 229 -12.12 -8.12 -10.61
C ASP A 229 -13.40 -7.27 -10.58
N LYS A 230 -13.25 -5.94 -10.59
CA LYS A 230 -14.34 -4.95 -10.53
C LYS A 230 -14.29 -3.94 -11.68
N PHE A 231 -13.48 -4.19 -12.70
CA PHE A 231 -13.28 -3.28 -13.82
C PHE A 231 -14.26 -3.55 -14.98
N ASP A 232 -14.77 -2.48 -15.58
CA ASP A 232 -15.57 -2.48 -16.82
C ASP A 232 -14.66 -2.18 -18.04
N GLU A 233 -14.57 -3.08 -19.03
CA GLU A 233 -13.74 -2.94 -20.25
C GLU A 233 -14.26 -1.95 -21.29
N THR A 234 -15.48 -1.41 -21.18
CA THR A 234 -15.98 -0.43 -22.17
C THR A 234 -15.12 0.85 -22.24
N SER A 235 -14.25 1.06 -21.25
CA SER A 235 -13.20 2.05 -21.25
C SER A 235 -11.89 1.50 -21.83
N SER A 236 -11.66 1.79 -23.12
CA SER A 236 -10.43 1.45 -23.87
C SER A 236 -9.13 2.04 -23.28
N LYS A 237 -9.21 2.83 -22.21
CA LYS A 237 -8.10 3.58 -21.61
C LYS A 237 -7.41 2.90 -20.40
N LYS A 238 -7.82 1.69 -20.01
CA LYS A 238 -7.45 1.07 -18.71
C LYS A 238 -6.23 0.15 -18.76
N TYR A 239 -5.28 0.27 -17.82
CA TYR A 239 -4.10 -0.60 -17.74
C TYR A 239 -4.30 -1.76 -16.76
N LYS A 240 -4.93 -2.85 -17.21
CA LYS A 240 -4.99 -4.09 -16.41
C LYS A 240 -3.65 -4.83 -16.47
N HIS A 241 -2.99 -5.10 -15.35
CA HIS A 241 -1.73 -5.87 -15.34
C HIS A 241 -1.90 -7.31 -14.84
N GLY A 242 -3.12 -7.85 -14.90
CA GLY A 242 -3.43 -9.18 -14.38
C GLY A 242 -3.41 -9.23 -12.85
N VAL A 243 -3.61 -10.42 -12.29
CA VAL A 243 -3.65 -10.64 -10.84
C VAL A 243 -2.24 -10.58 -10.22
N PHE A 244 -1.30 -11.33 -10.80
CA PHE A 244 0.12 -11.32 -10.49
C PHE A 244 0.86 -10.64 -11.66
N GLY A 245 1.14 -9.35 -11.49
CA GLY A 245 1.75 -8.52 -12.53
C GLY A 245 3.25 -8.34 -12.34
N TRP A 246 4.03 -8.38 -13.42
CA TRP A 246 5.46 -8.07 -13.41
C TRP A 246 5.86 -7.33 -14.70
N VAL A 247 6.24 -6.06 -14.57
CA VAL A 247 6.40 -5.17 -15.71
C VAL A 247 7.74 -5.30 -16.40
N TRP A 248 8.83 -5.33 -15.64
CA TRP A 248 10.17 -5.21 -16.21
C TRP A 248 11.19 -5.95 -15.35
N ALA A 249 12.16 -6.57 -16.03
CA ALA A 249 13.37 -7.11 -15.43
C ALA A 249 14.60 -6.60 -16.20
N ASP A 250 15.63 -6.14 -15.49
CA ASP A 250 16.92 -5.79 -16.08
C ASP A 250 17.56 -7.03 -16.71
N SER A 251 17.73 -7.02 -18.04
CA SER A 251 18.28 -8.13 -18.80
C SER A 251 19.71 -8.52 -18.39
N SER A 252 20.44 -7.65 -17.69
CA SER A 252 21.80 -7.93 -17.21
C SER A 252 21.84 -8.70 -15.88
N LYS A 253 20.71 -8.85 -15.18
CA LYS A 253 20.64 -9.47 -13.84
C LYS A 253 19.67 -10.62 -13.83
N THR A 254 19.98 -11.70 -13.11
CA THR A 254 18.96 -12.69 -12.78
C THR A 254 18.03 -12.11 -11.73
N ILE A 255 16.73 -12.07 -12.03
CA ILE A 255 15.71 -11.54 -11.13
C ILE A 255 14.73 -12.66 -10.83
N THR A 256 14.49 -12.95 -9.54
CA THR A 256 13.63 -14.07 -9.13
C THR A 256 12.41 -13.56 -8.37
N ARG A 257 11.24 -14.08 -8.72
CA ARG A 257 9.96 -13.86 -8.06
C ARG A 257 9.41 -15.18 -7.58
N LYS A 258 8.89 -15.22 -6.36
CA LYS A 258 8.40 -16.43 -5.72
C LYS A 258 6.98 -16.23 -5.22
N VAL A 259 6.10 -17.19 -5.45
CA VAL A 259 4.75 -17.21 -4.88
C VAL A 259 4.50 -18.55 -4.18
N ASP A 260 4.30 -18.48 -2.87
CA ASP A 260 4.05 -19.60 -1.98
C ASP A 260 2.58 -19.62 -1.55
N PHE A 261 1.81 -20.55 -2.11
CA PHE A 261 0.38 -20.71 -1.84
C PHE A 261 0.15 -21.69 -0.67
N ARG A 262 -0.02 -21.15 0.53
CA ARG A 262 -0.26 -21.87 1.80
C ARG A 262 -1.72 -21.81 2.26
N GLY A 263 -2.65 -21.63 1.33
CA GLY A 263 -4.09 -21.65 1.58
C GLY A 263 -4.87 -21.44 0.29
N PRO A 264 -6.22 -21.52 0.34
CA PRO A 264 -7.06 -21.33 -0.83
C PRO A 264 -6.83 -19.96 -1.47
N PHE A 265 -6.87 -19.94 -2.80
CA PHE A 265 -6.80 -18.73 -3.60
C PHE A 265 -7.92 -18.71 -4.63
N SER A 266 -8.75 -17.68 -4.57
CA SER A 266 -9.92 -17.50 -5.43
C SER A 266 -9.75 -16.25 -6.29
N HIS A 267 -9.95 -16.41 -7.60
CA HIS A 267 -9.95 -15.31 -8.57
C HIS A 267 -11.31 -15.23 -9.26
N ASN A 268 -12.10 -14.28 -8.80
CA ASN A 268 -13.49 -14.09 -9.15
C ASN A 268 -13.68 -12.83 -10.00
N VAL A 269 -14.78 -12.80 -10.74
CA VAL A 269 -15.17 -11.64 -11.54
C VAL A 269 -16.46 -11.08 -10.99
N GLY A 270 -16.48 -9.77 -10.73
CA GLY A 270 -17.67 -9.06 -10.30
C GLY A 270 -18.72 -9.02 -11.41
N SER A 271 -19.98 -8.85 -11.02
CA SER A 271 -21.06 -8.64 -12.00
C SER A 271 -20.76 -7.44 -12.90
N GLY A 272 -20.85 -7.64 -14.22
CA GLY A 272 -20.56 -6.61 -15.23
C GLY A 272 -19.08 -6.29 -15.41
N ALA A 273 -18.18 -6.99 -14.71
CA ALA A 273 -16.74 -6.84 -14.88
C ALA A 273 -16.17 -7.91 -15.81
N ASP A 274 -14.97 -7.67 -16.31
CA ASP A 274 -14.23 -8.63 -17.13
C ASP A 274 -13.16 -9.36 -16.33
N ARG A 275 -12.74 -10.53 -16.84
CA ARG A 275 -11.69 -11.33 -16.20
C ARG A 275 -10.31 -10.79 -16.58
N SER A 276 -9.47 -10.52 -15.59
CA SER A 276 -8.05 -10.27 -15.81
C SER A 276 -7.26 -11.56 -16.04
N SER A 277 -6.09 -11.50 -16.68
CA SER A 277 -5.16 -12.64 -16.70
C SER A 277 -4.66 -12.93 -15.28
N LEU A 278 -4.45 -14.20 -14.92
CA LEU A 278 -3.90 -14.54 -13.61
C LEU A 278 -2.45 -14.08 -13.50
N TYR A 279 -1.65 -14.32 -14.55
CA TYR A 279 -0.26 -13.87 -14.64
C TYR A 279 -0.08 -12.90 -15.79
N THR A 280 0.71 -11.85 -15.62
CA THR A 280 1.07 -10.98 -16.74
C THR A 280 2.49 -10.49 -16.62
N PHE A 281 3.19 -10.51 -17.75
CA PHE A 281 4.58 -10.13 -17.86
C PHE A 281 4.77 -9.06 -18.93
N GLY A 282 5.48 -7.99 -18.61
CA GLY A 282 5.75 -6.91 -19.54
C GLY A 282 4.74 -5.77 -19.47
N HIS A 283 5.18 -4.57 -19.86
CA HIS A 283 4.30 -3.42 -19.99
C HIS A 283 3.36 -3.55 -21.20
N ARG A 284 2.14 -3.01 -21.11
CA ARG A 284 1.13 -3.05 -22.20
C ARG A 284 1.60 -2.40 -23.50
N THR A 285 2.34 -1.30 -23.42
CA THR A 285 2.68 -0.47 -24.61
C THR A 285 4.15 -0.09 -24.74
N ASN A 286 4.99 -0.43 -23.77
CA ASN A 286 6.38 0.02 -23.74
C ASN A 286 7.31 -1.19 -23.93
N SER A 287 7.86 -1.32 -25.14
CA SER A 287 8.72 -2.45 -25.52
C SER A 287 10.05 -2.50 -24.76
N ALA A 288 10.50 -1.38 -24.16
CA ALA A 288 11.67 -1.36 -23.29
C ALA A 288 11.39 -1.95 -21.90
N GLN A 289 10.12 -2.15 -21.55
CA GLN A 289 9.68 -2.71 -20.27
C GLN A 289 9.10 -4.11 -20.50
N SER A 290 9.99 -5.09 -20.57
CA SER A 290 9.67 -6.51 -20.73
C SER A 290 10.37 -7.36 -19.69
N VAL A 291 9.84 -8.53 -19.39
CA VAL A 291 10.52 -9.51 -18.51
C VAL A 291 11.26 -10.51 -19.39
N GLY A 292 12.59 -10.40 -19.47
CA GLY A 292 13.42 -11.31 -20.26
C GLY A 292 13.57 -12.72 -19.64
N SER A 293 14.32 -13.59 -20.33
CA SER A 293 14.59 -14.98 -19.89
C SER A 293 15.38 -15.09 -18.59
N ASN A 294 16.09 -14.03 -18.22
CA ASN A 294 16.77 -13.84 -16.94
C ASN A 294 15.79 -13.63 -15.76
N GLY A 295 14.54 -13.27 -16.04
CA GLY A 295 13.46 -13.23 -15.07
C GLY A 295 12.95 -14.64 -14.76
N LYS A 296 12.89 -15.00 -13.48
CA LYS A 296 12.41 -16.29 -12.98
C LYS A 296 11.16 -16.10 -12.14
N LEU A 297 10.11 -16.86 -12.41
CA LEU A 297 8.94 -16.98 -11.54
C LEU A 297 8.83 -18.40 -11.00
N ASP A 298 8.88 -18.54 -9.68
CA ASP A 298 8.74 -19.81 -8.98
C ASP A 298 7.38 -19.88 -8.28
N LEU A 299 6.55 -20.84 -8.68
CA LEU A 299 5.22 -21.08 -8.11
C LEU A 299 5.23 -22.38 -7.29
N PHE A 300 4.83 -22.32 -6.03
CA PHE A 300 4.83 -23.48 -5.13
C PHE A 300 3.80 -23.35 -4.00
N GLY A 301 3.69 -24.42 -3.20
CA GLY A 301 2.67 -24.56 -2.17
C GLY A 301 1.56 -25.52 -2.59
N GLN A 302 0.81 -26.03 -1.61
CA GLN A 302 -0.20 -27.07 -1.83
C GLN A 302 -1.40 -26.58 -2.66
N ASN A 303 -1.65 -25.27 -2.64
CA ASN A 303 -2.75 -24.63 -3.38
C ASN A 303 -2.22 -23.77 -4.54
N CYS A 304 -1.00 -24.06 -5.00
CA CYS A 304 -0.36 -23.33 -6.06
C CYS A 304 -1.21 -23.32 -7.32
N LYS A 305 -1.34 -22.14 -7.94
CA LYS A 305 -2.03 -21.98 -9.22
C LYS A 305 -1.03 -22.14 -10.36
N LYS A 306 -1.30 -23.09 -11.25
CA LYS A 306 -0.42 -23.35 -12.39
C LYS A 306 -0.49 -22.21 -13.41
N LEU A 307 0.66 -21.86 -13.98
CA LEU A 307 0.70 -20.99 -15.14
C LEU A 307 0.36 -21.81 -16.40
N THR A 308 -0.54 -21.28 -17.22
CA THR A 308 -1.03 -21.88 -18.47
C THR A 308 -1.17 -20.81 -19.55
N SER A 309 -1.22 -21.20 -20.82
CA SER A 309 -1.48 -20.25 -21.92
C SER A 309 -2.83 -19.55 -21.80
N SER A 310 -3.82 -20.16 -21.14
CA SER A 310 -5.17 -19.59 -20.98
C SER A 310 -5.31 -18.61 -19.81
N ASN A 311 -4.36 -18.57 -18.87
CA ASN A 311 -4.41 -17.69 -17.70
C ASN A 311 -3.21 -16.75 -17.59
N SER A 312 -2.37 -16.69 -18.62
CA SER A 312 -1.20 -15.81 -18.66
C SER A 312 -1.21 -14.93 -19.88
N GLU A 313 -0.64 -13.74 -19.74
CA GLU A 313 -0.43 -12.80 -20.82
C GLU A 313 1.05 -12.39 -20.86
N TYR A 314 1.69 -12.61 -22.00
CA TYR A 314 3.06 -12.17 -22.27
C TYR A 314 2.98 -10.95 -23.18
N ARG A 315 3.35 -9.79 -22.63
CA ARG A 315 3.33 -8.51 -23.34
C ARG A 315 4.71 -8.16 -23.84
N GLN A 316 4.75 -7.44 -24.96
CA GLN A 316 6.01 -7.10 -25.64
C GLN A 316 6.80 -8.39 -25.94
N ASN A 317 8.12 -8.35 -25.79
CA ASN A 317 9.01 -9.49 -25.97
C ASN A 317 9.24 -10.25 -24.65
N SER A 318 8.31 -10.21 -23.70
CA SER A 318 8.49 -10.86 -22.39
C SER A 318 8.50 -12.38 -22.52
N ASN A 319 9.50 -13.01 -21.93
CA ASN A 319 9.74 -14.45 -21.96
C ASN A 319 10.43 -14.95 -20.68
N PRO A 320 9.88 -14.69 -19.48
CA PRO A 320 10.46 -15.19 -18.22
C PRO A 320 10.56 -16.72 -18.21
N THR A 321 11.59 -17.19 -17.52
CA THR A 321 11.69 -18.59 -17.12
C THR A 321 10.66 -18.88 -16.02
N ILE A 322 9.82 -19.89 -16.22
CA ILE A 322 8.80 -20.28 -15.23
C ILE A 322 9.20 -21.62 -14.61
N TRP A 323 9.29 -21.65 -13.28
CA TRP A 323 9.35 -22.88 -12.51
C TRP A 323 8.05 -23.02 -11.72
N GLN A 324 7.43 -24.19 -11.80
CA GLN A 324 6.21 -24.48 -11.07
C GLN A 324 6.30 -25.89 -10.51
N ASN A 325 5.99 -26.04 -9.23
CA ASN A 325 5.99 -27.33 -8.57
C ASN A 325 5.00 -28.28 -9.26
N SER A 326 5.30 -29.58 -9.30
CA SER A 326 4.41 -30.61 -9.88
C SER A 326 3.04 -30.68 -9.19
N THR A 327 2.95 -30.19 -7.95
CA THR A 327 1.72 -30.09 -7.18
C THR A 327 0.86 -28.87 -7.51
N CYS A 328 1.32 -27.96 -8.38
CA CYS A 328 0.51 -26.82 -8.81
C CYS A 328 -0.65 -27.31 -9.69
N SER A 329 -1.87 -26.89 -9.33
CA SER A 329 -3.12 -27.17 -10.05
C SER A 329 -3.52 -26.00 -10.93
#